data_AF-A0A7X2TXI4-F1
#
_entry.id   AF-A0A7X2TXI4-F1
#
_cell.length_a   1.000
_cell.length_b   1.000
_cell.length_c   1.000
_cell.angle_alpha   90.00
_cell.angle_beta   90.00
_cell.angle_gamma   90.00
#
_symmetry.space_group_name_H-M   'P 1'
#
loop_
_entity.id
_entity.type
_entity.pdbx_description
1 polymer ?
#
loop_
_entity_poly.entity_id
_entity_poly.type
_entity_poly.pdbx_seq_one_letter_code
_entity_poly.pdbx_strand_id
1 'polypeptide(L)'
;MNLPIRHTLATLAYRLGKVLRDAPPEFSDFATTGSGRTPGQILAHIGDLMDWALTQAEGRQAWHNSEPLPWPQEIARFHQAIKKWSSTLLRAAPVRSPRSVCFKAPLRMR
;
A
#
# COMPACT_ATOMS: atom_id res chain seq x y z
N MET A 1 3.48 -22.19 1.14
CA MET A 1 3.65 -21.36 2.36
C MET A 1 3.79 -19.88 1.99
N ASN A 2 2.82 -19.05 2.37
CA ASN A 2 2.82 -17.57 2.19
C ASN A 2 2.93 -16.82 3.53
N LEU A 3 3.32 -17.51 4.60
CA LEU A 3 3.24 -17.02 5.97
C LEU A 3 3.99 -15.70 6.20
N PRO A 4 5.21 -15.49 5.67
CA PRO A 4 5.91 -14.21 5.85
C PRO A 4 5.17 -13.03 5.23
N ILE A 5 4.64 -13.19 3.99
CA ILE A 5 3.95 -12.09 3.29
C ILE A 5 2.64 -11.74 3.99
N ARG A 6 1.88 -12.76 4.43
CA ARG A 6 0.66 -12.55 5.20
C ARG A 6 0.92 -11.84 6.52
N HIS A 7 2.01 -12.20 7.20
CA HIS A 7 2.41 -11.55 8.44
C HIS A 7 2.81 -10.08 8.19
N THR A 8 3.57 -9.80 7.14
CA THR A 8 3.93 -8.42 6.81
C THR A 8 2.70 -7.56 6.47
N LEU A 9 1.75 -8.10 5.71
CA LEU A 9 0.47 -7.44 5.45
C LEU A 9 -0.31 -7.15 6.72
N ALA A 10 -0.41 -8.14 7.61
CA ALA A 10 -1.10 -7.98 8.88
C ALA A 10 -0.44 -6.88 9.74
N THR A 11 0.89 -6.84 9.76
CA THR A 11 1.66 -5.80 10.47
C THR A 11 1.41 -4.41 9.87
N LEU A 12 1.44 -4.26 8.54
CA LEU A 12 1.12 -3.00 7.88
C LEU A 12 -0.29 -2.54 8.20
N ALA A 13 -1.28 -3.42 8.02
CA ALA A 13 -2.68 -3.14 8.32
C ALA A 13 -2.89 -2.70 9.77
N TYR A 14 -2.23 -3.39 10.72
CA TYR A 14 -2.33 -3.07 12.13
C TYR A 14 -1.68 -1.72 12.48
N ARG A 15 -0.46 -1.46 12.00
CA ARG A 15 0.29 -0.24 12.34
C ARG A 15 -0.30 1.00 11.68
N LEU A 16 -0.58 0.95 10.37
CA LEU A 16 -1.22 2.07 9.65
C LEU A 16 -2.67 2.26 10.13
N GLY A 17 -3.41 1.18 10.37
CA GLY A 17 -4.78 1.27 10.91
C GLY A 17 -4.85 1.88 12.32
N LYS A 18 -3.74 2.01 13.05
CA LYS A 18 -3.68 2.78 14.30
C LYS A 18 -3.46 4.27 14.06
N VAL A 19 -2.62 4.62 13.09
CA VAL A 19 -2.32 6.02 12.72
C VAL A 19 -3.49 6.67 12.00
N LEU A 20 -4.18 5.93 11.13
CA LEU A 20 -5.28 6.44 10.31
C LEU A 20 -6.61 6.53 11.07
N ARG A 21 -6.72 5.84 12.22
CA ARG A 21 -7.95 5.80 13.01
C ARG A 21 -8.18 7.17 13.65
N ASP A 22 -9.39 7.69 13.46
CA ASP A 22 -9.84 8.98 14.00
C ASP A 22 -8.96 10.18 13.55
N ALA A 23 -8.10 9.98 12.55
CA ALA A 23 -7.31 11.04 11.96
C ALA A 23 -8.22 11.99 11.17
N PRO A 24 -8.26 13.29 11.51
CA PRO A 24 -9.19 14.21 10.89
C PRO A 24 -8.75 14.53 9.44
N PRO A 25 -9.66 14.91 8.53
CA PRO A 25 -9.33 15.16 7.12
C PRO A 25 -8.18 16.14 6.89
N GLU A 26 -8.06 17.16 7.74
CA GLU A 26 -7.03 18.20 7.70
C GLU A 26 -5.62 17.63 7.95
N PHE A 27 -5.52 16.44 8.56
CA PHE A 27 -4.24 15.76 8.72
C PHE A 27 -3.57 15.44 7.38
N SER A 28 -4.36 15.22 6.32
CA SER A 28 -3.84 14.94 4.98
C SER A 28 -2.90 16.03 4.46
N ASP A 29 -3.18 17.28 4.82
CA ASP A 29 -2.47 18.45 4.30
C ASP A 29 -1.41 18.97 5.28
N PHE A 30 -1.24 18.29 6.43
CA PHE A 30 -0.22 18.66 7.40
C PHE A 30 1.17 18.60 6.75
N ALA A 31 1.83 19.75 6.68
CA ALA A 31 3.19 19.88 6.18
C ALA A 31 4.08 20.50 7.26
N THR A 32 5.20 19.83 7.57
CA THR A 32 6.29 20.47 8.31
C THR A 32 6.94 21.54 7.43
N THR A 33 7.50 22.60 8.01
CA THR A 33 8.26 23.62 7.25
C THR A 33 9.36 22.97 6.41
N GLY A 34 9.18 22.89 5.08
CA GLY A 34 10.08 22.22 4.13
C GLY A 34 9.33 21.62 2.92
N SER A 35 10.07 20.91 2.04
CA SER A 35 9.55 20.25 0.82
C SER A 35 9.14 18.78 1.03
N GLY A 36 8.74 18.42 2.25
CA GLY A 36 8.35 17.05 2.60
C GLY A 36 7.02 16.64 1.98
N ARG A 37 6.82 15.32 1.80
CA ARG A 37 5.50 14.78 1.43
C ARG A 37 4.50 14.97 2.58
N THR A 38 3.30 15.42 2.28
CA THR A 38 2.19 15.46 3.25
C THR A 38 1.71 14.05 3.58
N PRO A 39 1.00 13.83 4.72
CA PRO A 39 0.39 12.54 5.02
C PRO A 39 -0.52 12.01 3.91
N GLY A 40 -1.26 12.88 3.22
CA GLY A 40 -2.07 12.50 2.05
C GLY A 40 -1.19 11.96 0.91
N GLN A 41 -0.10 12.65 0.58
CA GLN A 41 0.86 12.20 -0.43
C GLN A 41 1.56 10.89 -0.05
N ILE A 42 1.86 10.69 1.24
CA ILE A 42 2.44 9.45 1.74
C ILE A 42 1.44 8.30 1.60
N LEU A 43 0.17 8.51 1.99
CA LEU A 43 -0.85 7.47 1.94
C LEU A 43 -1.20 7.08 0.50
N ALA A 44 -1.31 8.06 -0.40
CA ALA A 44 -1.49 7.82 -1.83
C ALA A 44 -0.33 6.99 -2.42
N HIS A 45 0.91 7.36 -2.08
CA HIS A 45 2.09 6.60 -2.50
C HIS A 45 2.10 5.16 -1.97
N ILE A 46 1.69 4.95 -0.70
CA ILE A 46 1.51 3.59 -0.16
C ILE A 46 0.46 2.81 -0.96
N GLY A 47 -0.64 3.47 -1.36
CA GLY A 47 -1.64 2.89 -2.26
C GLY A 47 -1.03 2.41 -3.58
N ASP A 48 -0.26 3.26 -4.24
CA ASP A 48 0.42 2.94 -5.51
C ASP A 48 1.39 1.76 -5.37
N LEU A 49 2.13 1.69 -4.25
CA LEU A 49 3.02 0.58 -3.95
C LEU A 49 2.25 -0.76 -3.81
N MET A 50 1.07 -0.74 -3.17
CA MET A 50 0.23 -1.94 -3.03
C MET A 50 -0.37 -2.39 -4.36
N ASP A 51 -0.83 -1.45 -5.17
CA ASP A 51 -1.37 -1.72 -6.51
C ASP A 51 -0.28 -2.27 -7.42
N TRP A 52 0.92 -1.67 -7.42
CA TRP A 52 2.05 -2.19 -8.18
C TRP A 52 2.47 -3.58 -7.71
N ALA A 53 2.49 -3.83 -6.40
CA ALA A 53 2.81 -5.16 -5.88
C ALA A 53 1.80 -6.23 -6.32
N LEU A 54 0.51 -5.87 -6.51
CA LEU A 54 -0.49 -6.73 -7.14
C LEU A 54 -0.17 -7.02 -8.60
N THR A 55 0.12 -5.99 -9.40
CA THR A 55 0.42 -6.22 -10.83
C THR A 55 1.65 -7.12 -10.97
N GLN A 56 2.66 -6.92 -10.13
CA GLN A 56 3.87 -7.74 -10.09
C GLN A 56 3.55 -9.20 -9.75
N ALA A 57 2.62 -9.45 -8.82
CA ALA A 57 2.19 -10.82 -8.49
C ALA A 57 1.51 -11.53 -9.67
N GLU A 58 0.87 -10.77 -10.56
CA GLU A 58 0.24 -11.23 -11.80
C GLU A 58 1.23 -11.30 -12.98
N GLY A 59 2.50 -10.92 -12.78
CA GLY A 59 3.52 -10.87 -13.83
C GLY A 59 3.43 -9.63 -14.75
N ARG A 60 2.72 -8.58 -14.32
CA ARG A 60 2.57 -7.30 -15.01
C ARG A 60 3.36 -6.21 -14.30
N GLN A 61 4.04 -5.33 -15.05
CA GLN A 61 4.72 -4.17 -14.48
C GLN A 61 3.98 -2.89 -14.87
N ALA A 62 3.04 -2.45 -14.03
CA ALA A 62 2.29 -1.22 -14.27
C ALA A 62 2.43 -0.32 -13.04
N TRP A 63 3.34 0.65 -13.11
CA TRP A 63 3.46 1.72 -12.13
C TRP A 63 2.49 2.85 -12.48
N HIS A 64 1.86 3.42 -11.47
CA HIS A 64 1.04 4.62 -11.58
C HIS A 64 1.35 5.53 -10.39
N ASN A 65 1.49 6.83 -10.64
CA ASN A 65 1.65 7.83 -9.60
C ASN A 65 0.32 8.55 -9.45
N SER A 66 -0.42 8.23 -8.41
CA SER A 66 -1.75 8.79 -8.18
C SER A 66 -1.66 10.18 -7.58
N GLU A 67 -2.56 11.07 -8.00
CA GLU A 67 -2.84 12.26 -7.20
C GLU A 67 -3.57 11.84 -5.91
N PRO A 68 -3.24 12.44 -4.74
CA PRO A 68 -3.93 12.13 -3.51
C PRO A 68 -5.43 12.43 -3.60
N LEU A 69 -6.24 11.45 -3.23
CA LEU A 69 -7.67 11.59 -3.05
C LEU A 69 -7.98 12.32 -1.72
N PRO A 70 -9.24 12.78 -1.53
CA PRO A 70 -9.68 13.23 -0.22
C PRO A 70 -9.40 12.19 0.87
N TRP A 71 -8.95 12.65 2.04
CA TRP A 71 -8.43 11.80 3.12
C TRP A 71 -9.24 10.52 3.43
N PRO A 72 -10.58 10.57 3.58
CA PRO A 72 -11.36 9.35 3.85
C PRO A 72 -11.30 8.33 2.69
N GLN A 73 -11.16 8.82 1.46
CA GLN A 73 -11.05 7.98 0.27
C GLN A 73 -9.67 7.34 0.18
N GLU A 74 -8.60 8.05 0.57
CA GLU A 74 -7.26 7.44 0.67
C GLU A 74 -7.20 6.34 1.73
N ILE A 75 -7.82 6.56 2.90
CA ILE A 75 -7.92 5.50 3.94
C ILE A 75 -8.69 4.30 3.41
N ALA A 76 -9.83 4.53 2.72
CA ALA A 76 -10.62 3.47 2.13
C ALA A 76 -9.83 2.70 1.06
N ARG A 77 -9.11 3.41 0.19
CA ARG A 77 -8.24 2.84 -0.85
C ARG A 77 -7.17 1.96 -0.22
N PHE A 78 -6.49 2.42 0.82
CA PHE A 78 -5.50 1.64 1.56
C PHE A 78 -6.08 0.33 2.09
N HIS A 79 -7.23 0.36 2.79
CA HIS A 79 -7.86 -0.85 3.32
C HIS A 79 -8.31 -1.82 2.21
N GLN A 80 -8.82 -1.29 1.10
CA GLN A 80 -9.19 -2.10 -0.06
C GLN A 80 -7.97 -2.79 -0.68
N ALA A 81 -6.85 -2.10 -0.81
CA ALA A 81 -5.62 -2.66 -1.36
C ALA A 81 -5.08 -3.81 -0.49
N ILE A 82 -5.03 -3.63 0.84
CA ILE A 82 -4.64 -4.68 1.80
C ILE A 82 -5.57 -5.90 1.68
N LYS A 83 -6.89 -5.68 1.62
CA LYS A 83 -7.89 -6.76 1.49
C LYS A 83 -7.70 -7.52 0.18
N LYS A 84 -7.47 -6.82 -0.92
CA LYS A 84 -7.21 -7.41 -2.24
C LYS A 84 -5.93 -8.25 -2.24
N TRP A 85 -4.85 -7.74 -1.64
CA TRP A 85 -3.59 -8.49 -1.48
C TRP A 85 -3.78 -9.77 -0.68
N SER A 86 -4.40 -9.65 0.50
CA SER A 86 -4.67 -10.79 1.37
C SER A 86 -5.50 -11.87 0.66
N SER A 87 -6.53 -11.47 -0.08
CA SER A 87 -7.41 -12.38 -0.84
C SER A 87 -6.66 -13.09 -1.97
N THR A 88 -5.76 -12.39 -2.67
CA THR A 88 -4.90 -12.99 -3.70
C THR A 88 -3.92 -13.99 -3.13
N LEU A 89 -3.40 -13.77 -1.92
CA LEU A 89 -2.54 -14.74 -1.23
C LEU A 89 -3.29 -15.94 -0.66
N LEU A 90 -4.61 -15.84 -0.49
CA LEU A 90 -5.52 -16.90 -0.03
C LEU A 90 -5.96 -17.82 -1.17
N ARG A 91 -6.30 -17.27 -2.33
CA ARG A 91 -6.44 -18.08 -3.54
C ARG A 91 -5.08 -18.68 -3.86
N ALA A 92 -4.99 -20.00 -3.98
CA ALA A 92 -3.78 -20.69 -4.43
C ALA A 92 -3.44 -20.42 -5.91
N ALA A 93 -3.83 -19.25 -6.45
CA ALA A 93 -3.49 -18.83 -7.79
C ALA A 93 -1.97 -18.74 -7.91
N PRO A 94 -1.38 -19.25 -9.00
CA PRO A 94 0.06 -19.19 -9.20
C PRO A 94 0.48 -17.73 -9.31
N VAL A 95 1.18 -17.24 -8.28
CA VAL A 95 1.93 -15.98 -8.36
C VAL A 95 2.99 -16.20 -9.44
N ARG A 96 2.88 -15.46 -10.55
CA ARG A 96 3.68 -15.71 -11.76
C ARG A 96 5.12 -15.25 -11.64
N SER A 97 5.39 -14.28 -10.76
CA SER A 97 6.74 -13.79 -10.49
C SER A 97 7.31 -14.36 -9.18
N PRO A 98 8.64 -14.47 -9.03
CA PRO A 98 9.24 -14.84 -7.75
C PRO A 98 8.76 -13.89 -6.66
N ARG A 99 8.21 -14.44 -5.57
CA ARG A 99 7.55 -13.66 -4.50
C ARG A 99 8.46 -12.61 -3.85
N SER A 100 9.78 -12.83 -3.86
CA SER A 100 10.79 -11.87 -3.41
C SER A 100 10.81 -10.58 -4.25
N VAL A 101 10.46 -10.64 -5.54
CA VAL A 101 10.40 -9.48 -6.45
C VAL A 101 9.16 -8.63 -6.19
N CYS A 102 8.03 -9.25 -5.84
CA CYS A 102 6.78 -8.54 -5.51
C CYS A 102 6.91 -7.64 -4.27
N PHE A 103 7.85 -7.95 -3.37
CA PHE A 103 8.05 -7.21 -2.12
C PHE A 103 9.34 -6.36 -2.10
N LYS A 104 10.41 -6.77 -2.80
CA LYS A 104 11.65 -5.96 -2.89
C LYS A 104 11.51 -4.73 -3.76
N ALA A 105 10.68 -4.78 -4.80
CA ALA A 105 10.53 -3.68 -5.74
C ALA A 105 9.85 -2.44 -5.09
N PRO A 106 8.75 -2.59 -4.31
CA PRO A 106 8.11 -1.47 -3.60
C PRO A 106 8.94 -0.85 -2.47
N LEU A 107 9.84 -1.61 -1.86
CA LEU A 107 10.65 -1.14 -0.72
C LEU A 107 12.01 -0.56 -1.13
N ARG A 108 12.42 -0.72 -2.39
CA ARG A 108 13.61 -0.05 -2.93
C ARG A 108 13.25 1.39 -3.31
N MET A 109 13.15 2.23 -2.29
CA MET A 109 13.18 3.69 -2.44
C MET A 109 14.52 4.08 -3.10
N ARG A 110 14.46 4.71 -4.27
CA ARG A 110 15.45 5.70 -4.70
C ARG A 110 14.75 7.03 -4.74
#